data_AF-A0A497KY74-F1
#
_entry.id   AF-A0A497KY74-F1
#
_cell.length_a   1.000
_cell.length_b   1.000
_cell.length_c   1.000
_cell.angle_alpha   90.00
_cell.angle_beta   90.00
_cell.angle_gamma   90.00
#
_symmetry.space_group_name_H-M   'P 1'
#
loop_
_entity.id
_entity.type
_entity.pdbx_description
1 polymer ?
#
loop_
_entity_poly.entity_id
_entity_poly.type
_entity_poly.pdbx_seq_one_letter_code
_entity_poly.pdbx_strand_id
1 'polypeptide(L)'
;MFVDFDLKGEAKKERTKREIKELMVDVIGFIYSKLSAICPNSIKILDSGGGAYFLIDHTVTSPIAKEFEGNDRGLVFKDLMQRYNDLLSKIEEEIERRFKIKGIAEIDTLNHKNRLMKTPLSIHKSMPYVVHPIDPENIDFEPVEIPISFDVFIESMRWVSKHPSKNKRKRI
;
A
#
# COMPACT_ATOMS: atom_id res chain seq x y z
N MET A 1 1.91 6.07 -6.94
CA MET A 1 2.88 4.94 -6.83
C MET A 1 2.40 4.04 -5.71
N PHE A 2 2.78 2.76 -5.72
CA PHE A 2 2.15 1.75 -4.88
C PHE A 2 3.18 0.73 -4.38
N VAL A 3 2.93 0.08 -3.25
CA VAL A 3 3.67 -1.09 -2.78
C VAL A 3 2.67 -2.14 -2.31
N ASP A 4 2.92 -3.39 -2.71
CA ASP A 4 2.16 -4.56 -2.28
C ASP A 4 3.07 -5.40 -1.38
N PHE A 5 2.74 -5.49 -0.10
CA PHE A 5 3.36 -6.43 0.82
C PHE A 5 2.36 -7.54 1.09
N ASP A 6 2.72 -8.81 0.87
CA ASP A 6 1.80 -9.94 1.06
C ASP A 6 2.47 -11.09 1.81
N LEU A 7 1.73 -11.70 2.73
CA LEU A 7 2.14 -12.95 3.35
C LEU A 7 1.96 -14.11 2.37
N LYS A 8 2.78 -15.14 2.52
CA LYS A 8 2.78 -16.36 1.70
C LYS A 8 2.24 -17.56 2.45
N GLY A 9 1.68 -18.50 1.68
CA GLY A 9 1.40 -19.86 2.12
C GLY A 9 0.69 -19.94 3.47
N GLU A 10 1.31 -20.66 4.41
CA GLU A 10 0.75 -20.87 5.75
C GLU A 10 0.77 -19.61 6.62
N ALA A 11 1.82 -18.77 6.50
CA ALA A 11 1.91 -17.52 7.24
C ALA A 11 0.69 -16.62 7.00
N LYS A 12 0.15 -16.62 5.77
CA LYS A 12 -1.07 -15.86 5.43
C LYS A 12 -2.32 -16.35 6.19
N LYS A 13 -2.45 -17.67 6.39
CA LYS A 13 -3.55 -18.24 7.18
C LYS A 13 -3.36 -18.02 8.68
N GLU A 14 -2.11 -17.96 9.10
CA GLU A 14 -1.70 -17.79 10.49
C GLU A 14 -1.42 -16.32 10.84
N ARG A 15 -1.94 -15.36 10.06
CA ARG A 15 -1.61 -13.93 10.18
C ARG A 15 -1.93 -13.31 11.55
N THR A 16 -2.87 -13.90 12.28
CA THR A 16 -3.25 -13.46 13.64
C THR A 16 -2.41 -14.11 14.74
N LYS A 17 -1.55 -15.10 14.41
CA LYS A 17 -0.56 -15.60 15.37
C LYS A 17 0.41 -14.48 15.69
N ARG A 18 0.71 -14.33 16.98
CA ARG A 18 1.54 -13.24 17.51
C ARG A 18 2.83 -13.02 16.71
N GLU A 19 3.58 -14.08 16.43
CA GLU A 19 4.86 -14.00 15.72
C GLU A 19 4.72 -13.46 14.29
N ILE A 20 3.66 -13.86 13.57
CA ILE A 20 3.39 -13.38 12.22
C ILE A 20 2.88 -11.93 12.26
N LYS A 21 2.01 -11.62 13.21
CA LYS A 21 1.50 -10.26 13.41
C LYS A 21 2.64 -9.29 13.74
N GLU A 22 3.50 -9.63 14.69
CA GLU A 22 4.67 -8.81 15.07
C GLU A 22 5.59 -8.60 13.86
N LEU A 23 5.86 -9.66 13.08
CA LEU A 23 6.63 -9.55 11.83
C LEU A 23 5.97 -8.59 10.84
N MET A 24 4.65 -8.69 10.64
CA MET A 24 3.91 -7.80 9.75
C MET A 24 4.03 -6.34 10.21
N VAL A 25 3.81 -6.07 11.50
CA VAL A 25 3.91 -4.72 12.07
C VAL A 25 5.30 -4.14 11.85
N ASP A 26 6.34 -4.91 12.13
CA ASP A 26 7.74 -4.50 11.95
C ASP A 26 8.08 -4.19 10.49
N VAL A 27 7.67 -5.07 9.57
CA VAL A 27 7.93 -4.90 8.14
C VAL A 27 7.14 -3.71 7.59
N ILE A 28 5.87 -3.57 7.97
CA ILE A 28 5.02 -2.46 7.53
C ILE A 28 5.59 -1.13 8.04
N GLY A 29 5.99 -1.07 9.31
CA GLY A 29 6.63 0.10 9.91
C GLY A 29 7.94 0.46 9.22
N PHE A 30 8.74 -0.53 8.83
CA PHE A 30 9.97 -0.31 8.09
C PHE A 30 9.71 0.26 6.68
N ILE A 31 8.77 -0.33 5.93
CA ILE A 31 8.39 0.18 4.60
C ILE A 31 7.87 1.61 4.73
N TYR A 32 6.95 1.86 5.67
CA TYR A 32 6.42 3.19 5.93
C TYR A 32 7.52 4.21 6.22
N SER A 33 8.48 3.87 7.09
CA SER A 33 9.60 4.74 7.44
C SER A 33 10.42 5.12 6.21
N LYS A 34 10.77 4.15 5.35
CA LYS A 34 11.56 4.38 4.14
C LYS A 34 10.81 5.26 3.14
N LEU A 35 9.53 5.00 2.91
CA LEU A 35 8.71 5.77 1.98
C LEU A 35 8.45 7.19 2.49
N SER A 36 8.14 7.35 3.79
CA SER A 36 7.85 8.64 4.40
C SER A 36 9.06 9.57 4.47
N ALA A 37 10.29 9.01 4.52
CA ALA A 37 11.51 9.81 4.39
C ALA A 37 11.64 10.50 3.02
N ILE A 38 11.01 9.95 1.98
CA ILE A 38 11.06 10.48 0.61
C ILE A 38 9.81 11.31 0.29
N CYS A 39 8.65 10.86 0.75
CA CYS A 39 7.35 11.47 0.50
C CYS A 39 6.60 11.71 1.83
N PRO A 40 7.06 12.68 2.65
CA PRO A 40 6.47 12.94 3.95
C PRO A 40 4.99 13.29 3.82
N ASN A 41 4.19 12.83 4.78
CA ASN A 41 2.72 13.06 4.85
C ASN A 41 1.92 12.61 3.61
N SER A 42 2.53 11.81 2.74
CA SER A 42 1.95 11.41 1.47
C SER A 42 1.77 9.89 1.34
N ILE A 43 2.11 9.14 2.39
CA ILE A 43 2.00 7.68 2.44
C ILE A 43 0.78 7.29 3.24
N LYS A 44 0.01 6.36 2.71
CA LYS A 44 -1.22 5.87 3.32
C LYS A 44 -1.25 4.36 3.18
N ILE A 45 -1.82 3.68 4.17
CA ILE A 45 -1.70 2.23 4.31
C ILE A 45 -3.10 1.61 4.39
N LEU A 46 -3.29 0.47 3.73
CA LEU A 46 -4.48 -0.38 3.87
C LEU A 46 -4.05 -1.80 4.24
N ASP A 47 -4.77 -2.46 5.15
CA ASP A 47 -4.72 -3.92 5.27
C ASP A 47 -5.37 -4.51 4.01
N SER A 48 -4.65 -5.36 3.27
CA SER A 48 -5.18 -6.00 2.06
C SER A 48 -6.03 -7.26 2.34
N GLY A 49 -6.07 -7.68 3.61
CA GLY A 49 -6.56 -8.97 4.08
C GLY A 49 -5.47 -10.04 4.12
N GLY A 50 -4.38 -9.89 3.38
CA GLY A 50 -3.24 -10.82 3.36
C GLY A 50 -1.89 -10.21 3.71
N GLY A 51 -1.86 -8.90 3.94
CA GLY A 51 -0.65 -8.09 3.97
C GLY A 51 -1.03 -6.62 4.02
N ALA A 52 -0.27 -5.75 3.35
CA ALA A 52 -0.55 -4.32 3.33
C ALA A 52 -0.32 -3.68 1.95
N TYR A 53 -1.17 -2.71 1.63
CA TYR A 53 -0.99 -1.81 0.50
C TYR A 53 -0.47 -0.47 0.99
N PHE A 54 0.60 0.02 0.36
CA PHE A 54 1.08 1.38 0.54
C PHE A 54 0.71 2.21 -0.67
N LEU A 55 0.03 3.33 -0.45
CA LEU A 55 -0.36 4.27 -1.48
C LEU A 55 0.43 5.56 -1.27
N ILE A 56 1.19 5.95 -2.29
CA ILE A 56 1.76 7.29 -2.37
C ILE A 56 0.76 8.19 -3.07
N ASP A 57 0.34 9.25 -2.39
CA ASP A 57 -0.63 10.21 -2.91
C ASP A 57 -0.19 10.72 -4.28
N HIS A 58 -1.09 10.61 -5.27
CA HIS A 58 -0.79 10.97 -6.66
C HIS A 58 -0.40 12.45 -6.82
N THR A 59 -0.81 13.31 -5.87
CA THR A 59 -0.46 14.73 -5.88
C THR A 59 1.05 14.98 -5.77
N VAL A 60 1.82 14.05 -5.20
CA VAL A 60 3.30 14.10 -5.15
C VAL A 60 3.91 14.24 -6.55
N THR A 61 3.27 13.66 -7.57
CA THR A 61 3.74 13.73 -8.96
C THR A 61 3.10 14.85 -9.77
N SER A 62 2.22 15.66 -9.17
CA SER A 62 1.57 16.78 -9.87
C SER A 62 2.55 17.82 -10.45
N PRO A 63 3.69 18.14 -9.82
CA PRO A 63 4.67 19.05 -10.43
C PRO A 63 5.16 18.59 -11.80
N ILE A 64 5.38 17.28 -12.00
CA ILE A 64 5.81 16.72 -13.30
C ILE A 64 4.76 17.01 -14.38
N ALA A 65 3.48 16.86 -14.04
CA ALA A 65 2.39 17.10 -14.97
C ALA A 65 2.16 18.59 -15.29
N LYS A 66 2.70 19.51 -14.48
CA LYS A 66 2.66 20.95 -14.72
C LYS A 66 3.84 21.44 -15.55
N GLU A 67 5.01 20.81 -15.38
CA GLU A 67 6.26 21.20 -16.04
C GLU A 67 6.39 20.60 -17.44
N PHE A 68 5.99 19.35 -17.62
CA PHE A 68 6.17 18.61 -18.87
C PHE A 68 4.84 18.27 -19.54
N GLU A 69 4.84 18.24 -20.87
CA GLU A 69 3.68 17.84 -21.68
C GLU A 69 4.02 16.68 -22.63
N GLY A 70 2.99 16.11 -23.26
CA GLY A 70 3.13 15.11 -24.32
C GLY A 70 4.11 13.97 -24.00
N ASN A 71 5.06 13.77 -24.91
CA ASN A 71 6.06 12.70 -24.82
C ASN A 71 7.07 12.92 -23.69
N ASP A 72 7.48 14.18 -23.43
CA ASP A 72 8.47 14.49 -22.40
C ASP A 72 7.95 14.12 -21.01
N ARG A 73 6.68 14.44 -20.74
CA ARG A 73 6.00 13.99 -19.53
C ARG A 73 6.02 12.47 -19.41
N GLY A 74 5.74 11.77 -20.52
CA GLY A 74 5.78 10.31 -20.58
C GLY A 74 7.16 9.75 -20.23
N LEU A 75 8.22 10.35 -20.75
CA LEU A 75 9.61 9.96 -20.47
C LEU A 75 9.98 10.18 -19.01
N VAL A 76 9.63 11.34 -18.44
CA VAL A 76 9.88 11.63 -17.02
C VAL A 76 9.13 10.67 -16.11
N PHE A 77 7.86 10.39 -16.37
CA PHE A 77 7.12 9.39 -15.60
C PHE A 77 7.71 7.98 -15.75
N LYS A 78 8.15 7.59 -16.96
CA LYS A 78 8.80 6.30 -17.17
C LYS A 78 10.08 6.17 -16.35
N ASP A 79 10.94 7.20 -16.36
CA ASP A 79 12.18 7.21 -15.58
C ASP A 79 11.90 7.21 -14.07
N LEU A 80 10.93 8.00 -13.62
CA LEU A 80 10.48 7.99 -12.21
C LEU A 80 10.01 6.61 -11.79
N MET A 81 9.18 5.94 -12.60
CA MET A 81 8.68 4.60 -12.30
C MET A 81 9.81 3.57 -12.22
N GLN A 82 10.82 3.66 -13.10
CA GLN A 82 11.99 2.78 -13.04
C GLN A 82 12.77 2.99 -11.74
N ARG A 83 13.10 4.24 -11.40
CA ARG A 83 13.82 4.57 -10.15
C ARG A 83 13.03 4.16 -8.90
N TYR A 84 11.71 4.25 -8.96
CA TYR A 84 10.85 3.81 -7.88
C TYR A 84 10.89 2.28 -7.72
N ASN A 85 10.85 1.52 -8.81
CA ASN A 85 11.01 0.06 -8.75
C ASN A 85 12.40 -0.32 -8.20
N ASP A 86 13.48 0.35 -8.64
CA ASP A 86 14.84 0.13 -8.14
C ASP A 86 14.95 0.42 -6.63
N LEU A 87 14.24 1.46 -6.14
CA LEU A 87 14.11 1.75 -4.72
C LEU A 87 13.40 0.62 -3.97
N LEU A 88 12.29 0.10 -4.51
CA LEU A 88 11.56 -1.00 -3.88
C LEU A 88 12.41 -2.27 -3.80
N SER A 89 13.20 -2.60 -4.82
CA SER A 89 14.15 -3.72 -4.77
C SER A 89 15.17 -3.55 -3.64
N LYS A 90 15.70 -2.35 -3.43
CA LYS A 90 16.62 -2.08 -2.30
C LYS A 90 15.91 -2.22 -0.95
N ILE A 91 14.67 -1.75 -0.83
CA ILE A 91 13.86 -1.89 0.39
C ILE A 91 13.60 -3.37 0.68
N GLU A 92 13.23 -4.15 -0.34
CA GLU A 92 13.03 -5.60 -0.23
C GLU A 92 14.30 -6.30 0.27
N GLU A 93 15.45 -6.03 -0.34
CA GLU A 93 16.72 -6.62 0.11
C GLU A 93 17.05 -6.26 1.57
N GLU A 94 16.80 -5.01 2.00
CA GLU A 94 16.99 -4.62 3.40
C GLU A 94 16.05 -5.38 4.33
N ILE A 95 14.79 -5.57 3.93
CA ILE A 95 13.78 -6.30 4.70
C ILE A 95 14.14 -7.79 4.79
N GLU A 96 14.57 -8.42 3.70
CA GLU A 96 15.03 -9.80 3.70
C GLU A 96 16.21 -10.00 4.65
N ARG A 97 17.19 -9.10 4.63
CA ARG A 97 18.35 -9.16 5.53
C ARG A 97 17.95 -8.98 7.00
N ARG A 98 17.04 -8.05 7.29
CA ARG A 98 16.70 -7.64 8.66
C ARG A 98 15.69 -8.57 9.32
N PHE A 99 14.62 -8.92 8.60
CA PHE A 99 13.46 -9.61 9.15
C PHE A 99 13.34 -11.06 8.67
N LYS A 100 14.23 -11.52 7.78
CA LYS A 100 14.30 -12.90 7.28
C LYS A 100 12.97 -13.40 6.70
N ILE A 101 12.26 -12.54 5.95
CA ILE A 101 10.91 -12.83 5.43
C ILE A 101 10.84 -13.90 4.34
N LYS A 102 11.99 -14.42 3.88
CA LYS A 102 12.05 -15.34 2.74
C LYS A 102 11.19 -16.59 2.97
N GLY A 103 10.20 -16.80 2.10
CA GLY A 103 9.24 -17.90 2.19
C GLY A 103 8.03 -17.62 3.09
N ILE A 104 8.06 -16.52 3.86
CA ILE A 104 6.99 -16.09 4.78
C ILE A 104 6.18 -14.94 4.16
N ALA A 105 6.85 -13.99 3.53
CA ALA A 105 6.23 -12.84 2.91
C ALA A 105 7.00 -12.42 1.65
N GLU A 106 6.43 -11.50 0.88
CA GLU A 106 7.10 -10.83 -0.24
C GLU A 106 6.67 -9.38 -0.37
N ILE A 107 7.47 -8.62 -1.11
CA ILE A 107 7.15 -7.27 -1.52
C ILE A 107 7.16 -7.24 -3.03
N ASP A 108 6.06 -6.80 -3.63
CA ASP A 108 6.05 -6.62 -5.08
C ASP A 108 6.78 -5.33 -5.45
N THR A 109 7.95 -5.51 -6.07
CA THR A 109 8.84 -4.43 -6.49
C THR A 109 8.49 -3.87 -7.86
N LEU A 110 7.50 -4.44 -8.57
CA LEU A 110 7.15 -4.07 -9.93
C LEU A 110 5.85 -3.26 -9.99
N ASN A 111 6.03 -1.95 -10.18
CA ASN A 111 4.92 -1.07 -10.51
C ASN A 111 4.82 -0.82 -12.01
N HIS A 112 3.60 -0.93 -12.54
CA HIS A 112 3.26 -0.62 -13.92
C HIS A 112 1.86 -0.05 -14.04
N LYS A 113 1.52 0.54 -15.19
CA LYS A 113 0.24 1.23 -15.46
C LYS A 113 -1.02 0.38 -15.28
N ASN A 114 -0.90 -0.95 -15.33
CA ASN A 114 -2.03 -1.87 -15.21
C ASN A 114 -2.17 -2.43 -13.78
N ARG A 115 -1.38 -1.94 -12.82
CA ARG A 115 -1.47 -2.40 -11.44
C ARG A 115 -2.77 -1.89 -10.82
N LEU A 116 -3.56 -2.82 -10.30
CA LEU A 116 -4.81 -2.55 -9.61
C LEU A 116 -4.65 -2.87 -8.12
N MET A 117 -5.42 -2.16 -7.30
CA MET A 117 -5.56 -2.45 -5.88
C MET A 117 -7.03 -2.62 -5.54
N LYS A 118 -7.30 -3.34 -4.46
CA LYS A 118 -8.64 -3.38 -3.88
C LYS A 118 -8.93 -2.05 -3.19
N THR A 119 -10.16 -1.57 -3.29
CA THR A 119 -10.61 -0.37 -2.57
C THR A 119 -10.93 -0.72 -1.11
N PRO A 120 -10.95 0.26 -0.19
CA PRO A 120 -11.50 0.06 1.15
C PRO A 120 -12.85 -0.65 1.11
N LEU A 121 -13.07 -1.53 2.10
CA LEU A 121 -14.22 -2.42 2.26
C LEU A 121 -14.38 -3.52 1.19
N SER A 122 -13.41 -3.69 0.27
CA SER A 122 -13.39 -4.85 -0.60
C SER A 122 -13.22 -6.14 0.22
N ILE A 123 -14.04 -7.15 -0.06
CA ILE A 123 -13.97 -8.45 0.62
C ILE A 123 -12.79 -9.26 0.06
N HIS A 124 -12.02 -9.89 0.95
CA HIS A 124 -10.95 -10.79 0.55
C HIS A 124 -11.53 -12.08 -0.05
N LYS A 125 -10.94 -12.56 -1.16
CA LYS A 125 -11.50 -13.68 -1.95
C LYS A 125 -11.63 -15.01 -1.17
N SER A 126 -10.77 -15.23 -0.19
CA SER A 126 -10.58 -16.52 0.49
C SER A 126 -10.46 -16.43 2.00
N MET A 127 -10.59 -15.22 2.56
CA MET A 127 -10.52 -14.98 4.01
C MET A 127 -11.69 -14.10 4.39
N PRO A 128 -12.26 -14.23 5.60
CA PRO A 128 -13.43 -13.48 6.03
C PRO A 128 -13.10 -12.03 6.39
N TYR A 129 -12.13 -11.41 5.69
CA TYR A 129 -11.62 -10.07 5.99
C TYR A 129 -12.03 -9.06 4.92
N VAL A 130 -12.09 -7.79 5.32
CA VAL A 130 -12.21 -6.66 4.40
C VAL A 130 -10.92 -5.85 4.36
N VAL A 131 -10.72 -5.15 3.25
CA VAL A 131 -9.67 -4.13 3.15
C VAL A 131 -10.04 -2.95 4.02
N HIS A 132 -9.17 -2.54 4.95
CA HIS A 132 -9.43 -1.38 5.81
C HIS A 132 -8.18 -0.52 5.99
N PRO A 133 -8.33 0.77 6.36
CA PRO A 133 -7.20 1.63 6.68
C PRO A 133 -6.34 1.10 7.83
N ILE A 134 -5.02 1.33 7.71
CA ILE A 134 -4.07 1.21 8.82
C ILE A 134 -3.59 2.61 9.17
N ASP A 135 -3.56 2.92 10.47
CA ASP A 135 -2.98 4.16 10.97
C ASP A 135 -1.44 4.07 10.92
N PRO A 136 -0.75 4.90 10.11
CA PRO A 136 0.70 4.86 10.06
C PRO A 136 1.37 5.34 11.37
N GLU A 137 0.67 6.08 12.23
CA GLU A 137 1.16 6.48 13.55
C GLU A 137 0.97 5.38 14.60
N ASN A 138 0.08 4.40 14.31
CA ASN A 138 -0.19 3.25 15.15
C ASN A 138 -0.41 1.98 14.29
N ILE A 139 0.70 1.36 13.88
CA ILE A 139 0.72 0.22 12.95
C ILE A 139 0.31 -1.11 13.64
N ASP A 140 -0.03 -1.10 14.94
CA ASP A 140 -0.63 -2.28 15.58
C ASP A 140 -2.13 -2.35 15.25
N PHE A 141 -2.49 -3.21 14.30
CA PHE A 141 -3.87 -3.38 13.83
C PHE A 141 -4.30 -4.85 13.86
N GLU A 142 -5.62 -5.06 13.94
CA GLU A 142 -6.25 -6.37 13.77
C GLU A 142 -6.97 -6.42 12.43
N PRO A 143 -7.03 -7.60 11.78
CA PRO A 143 -7.84 -7.74 10.57
C PRO A 143 -9.32 -7.49 10.89
N VAL A 144 -10.00 -6.77 10.02
CA VAL A 144 -11.44 -6.55 10.15
C VAL A 144 -12.21 -7.68 9.49
N GLU A 145 -12.98 -8.42 10.27
CA GLU A 145 -13.87 -9.48 9.80
C GLU A 145 -15.22 -8.98 9.27
N ILE A 146 -15.84 -9.77 8.40
CA ILE A 146 -17.26 -9.60 8.04
C ILE A 146 -18.17 -10.31 9.05
N PRO A 147 -19.33 -9.73 9.44
CA PRO A 147 -19.85 -8.41 9.02
C PRO A 147 -19.10 -7.25 9.70
N ILE A 148 -18.95 -6.13 8.97
CA ILE A 148 -18.27 -4.94 9.49
C ILE A 148 -19.18 -4.13 10.42
N SER A 149 -18.58 -3.44 11.39
CA SER A 149 -19.29 -2.45 12.22
C SER A 149 -19.55 -1.16 11.46
N PHE A 150 -20.50 -0.35 11.95
CA PHE A 150 -20.76 0.98 11.40
C PHE A 150 -19.57 1.92 11.57
N ASP A 151 -18.79 1.78 12.64
CA ASP A 151 -17.60 2.59 12.89
C ASP A 151 -16.53 2.36 11.83
N VAL A 152 -16.26 1.09 11.48
CA VAL A 152 -15.31 0.73 10.41
C VAL A 152 -15.77 1.29 9.07
N PHE A 153 -17.08 1.26 8.79
CA PHE A 153 -17.64 1.87 7.59
C PHE A 153 -17.36 3.39 7.55
N ILE A 154 -17.66 4.10 8.64
CA ILE A 154 -17.43 5.55 8.73
C ILE A 154 -15.94 5.89 8.60
N GLU A 155 -15.06 5.13 9.26
CA GLU A 155 -13.62 5.31 9.15
C GLU A 155 -13.13 5.14 7.71
N SER A 156 -13.56 4.07 7.05
CA SER A 156 -13.21 3.79 5.65
C SER A 156 -13.71 4.91 4.71
N MET A 157 -14.92 5.44 4.93
CA MET A 157 -15.45 6.57 4.17
C MET A 157 -14.68 7.87 4.41
N ARG A 158 -14.25 8.13 5.65
CA ARG A 158 -13.38 9.26 5.97
C ARG A 158 -12.03 9.13 5.28
N TRP A 159 -11.46 7.92 5.28
CA TRP A 159 -10.23 7.62 4.57
C TRP A 159 -10.38 7.93 3.08
N VAL A 160 -11.41 7.40 2.41
CA VAL A 160 -11.68 7.68 0.98
C VAL A 160 -11.87 9.17 0.71
N SER A 161 -12.55 9.90 1.59
CA SER A 161 -12.80 11.34 1.43
C SER A 161 -11.52 12.19 1.46
N LYS A 162 -10.47 11.72 2.15
CA LYS A 162 -9.13 12.33 2.11
C LYS A 162 -8.37 12.03 0.80
N HIS A 163 -9.02 11.38 -0.16
CA HIS A 163 -8.49 10.99 -1.47
C HIS A 163 -9.46 11.31 -2.60
N PRO A 164 -9.88 12.57 -2.78
CA PRO A 164 -10.75 12.90 -3.89
C PRO A 164 -10.01 12.60 -5.19
N SER A 165 -10.46 11.58 -5.94
CA SER A 165 -10.11 11.50 -7.35
C SER A 165 -10.74 12.73 -8.00
N LYS A 166 -9.94 13.75 -8.34
CA LYS A 166 -10.46 14.95 -9.02
C LYS A 166 -10.86 14.68 -10.48
N ASN A 167 -11.18 13.42 -10.82
CA ASN A 167 -11.83 13.09 -12.08
C ASN A 167 -13.34 13.26 -11.94
N LYS A 168 -13.80 14.51 -11.77
CA LYS A 168 -15.10 14.88 -12.36
C LYS A 168 -14.89 14.90 -13.86
N ARG A 169 -14.90 13.72 -14.52
CA ARG A 169 -15.26 13.69 -15.93
C ARG A 169 -16.64 14.33 -15.98
N LYS A 170 -16.75 15.55 -16.53
CA LYS A 170 -18.04 16.00 -17.04
C LYS A 170 -18.49 14.88 -17.97
N ARG A 171 -19.54 14.17 -17.59
CA ARG A 171 -20.26 13.31 -18.53
C ARG A 171 -20.70 14.28 -19.63
N ILE A 172 -20.10 14.13 -20.80
CA ILE A 172 -20.53 14.76 -22.05
C ILE A 172 -21.80 14.03 -22.46
#